data_AF-A0A2Z7AVP7-F1
#
_entry.id   AF-A0A2Z7AVP7-F1
#
_cell.length_a   1.000
_cell.length_b   1.000
_cell.length_c   1.000
_cell.angle_alpha   90.00
_cell.angle_beta   90.00
_cell.angle_gamma   90.00
#
_symmetry.space_group_name_H-M   'P 1'
#
loop_
_entity.id
_entity.type
_entity.pdbx_description
1 polymer ?
#
loop_
_entity_poly.entity_id
_entity_poly.type
_entity_poly.pdbx_seq_one_letter_code
_entity_poly.pdbx_strand_id
1 'polypeptide(L)'
;MKRIEAILLFLMNIWILSIRYMETIKRDITLALNCLMMILMHRNHSTGRTSGRVQTSCLHGGKLWRCIIIRHYQISEPAKGIFGAGAHTDFGLITLLATDDVVGLQICKDKDANPQIWEYVPPLKGAFIVNLGDMLERWSNCTFRSTLHRVVCTGQERYSIAYFVEPNHDCIVECLPTCQSEKNPPIFPPIKCQDYLQRRYQDTHADLNSYQVSK
;
A
#
# COMPACT_ATOMS: atom_id res chain seq x y z
N MET A 1 -34.11 -12.46 -30.05
CA MET A 1 -33.05 -13.43 -29.68
C MET A 1 -31.65 -12.91 -30.00
N LYS A 2 -31.24 -12.73 -31.26
CA LYS A 2 -29.85 -12.39 -31.63
C LYS A 2 -29.21 -11.16 -30.95
N ARG A 3 -29.99 -10.12 -30.62
CA ARG A 3 -29.48 -8.91 -29.92
C ARG A 3 -29.21 -9.16 -28.42
N ILE A 4 -29.99 -10.03 -27.77
CA ILE A 4 -29.81 -10.35 -26.34
C ILE A 4 -28.59 -11.26 -26.16
N GLU A 5 -28.41 -12.23 -27.04
CA GLU A 5 -27.24 -13.11 -27.05
C GLU A 5 -25.93 -12.32 -27.25
N ALA A 6 -25.92 -11.33 -28.14
CA ALA A 6 -24.76 -10.47 -28.36
C ALA A 6 -24.41 -9.62 -27.11
N ILE A 7 -25.41 -9.10 -26.41
CA ILE A 7 -25.21 -8.34 -25.16
C ILE A 7 -24.69 -9.26 -24.05
N LEU A 8 -25.24 -10.46 -23.90
CA LEU A 8 -24.79 -11.44 -22.92
C LEU A 8 -23.34 -11.89 -23.19
N LEU A 9 -23.00 -12.14 -24.46
CA LEU A 9 -21.62 -12.45 -24.86
C LEU A 9 -20.66 -11.28 -24.57
N PHE A 10 -21.06 -10.04 -24.82
CA PHE A 10 -20.25 -8.86 -24.51
C PHE A 10 -20.00 -8.70 -23.00
N LEU A 11 -21.05 -8.80 -22.18
CA LEU A 11 -20.93 -8.75 -20.71
C LEU A 11 -20.09 -9.91 -20.16
N MET A 12 -20.25 -11.10 -20.72
CA MET A 12 -19.46 -12.28 -20.35
C MET A 12 -17.97 -12.09 -20.71
N ASN A 13 -17.66 -11.47 -21.85
CA ASN A 13 -16.28 -11.14 -22.22
C ASN A 13 -15.67 -10.08 -21.28
N ILE A 14 -16.41 -9.03 -20.92
CA ILE A 14 -15.96 -8.04 -19.91
C ILE A 14 -15.68 -8.73 -18.57
N TRP A 15 -16.58 -9.63 -18.14
CA TRP A 15 -16.43 -10.37 -16.90
C TRP A 15 -15.21 -11.32 -16.93
N ILE A 16 -14.99 -12.05 -18.02
CA ILE A 16 -13.81 -12.92 -18.20
C ILE A 16 -12.52 -12.10 -18.22
N LEU A 17 -12.50 -10.96 -18.91
CA LEU A 17 -11.35 -10.05 -18.93
C LEU A 17 -11.06 -9.51 -17.53
N SER A 18 -12.10 -9.12 -16.78
CA SER A 18 -12.00 -8.70 -15.38
C SER A 18 -11.41 -9.80 -14.49
N ILE A 19 -11.88 -11.05 -14.61
CA ILE A 19 -11.32 -12.19 -13.86
C ILE A 19 -9.84 -12.40 -14.19
N ARG A 20 -9.48 -12.46 -15.48
CA ARG A 20 -8.08 -12.66 -15.90
C ARG A 20 -7.18 -11.53 -15.42
N TYR A 21 -7.67 -10.30 -15.45
CA TYR A 21 -6.96 -9.13 -14.94
C TYR A 21 -6.74 -9.24 -13.43
N MET A 22 -7.78 -9.62 -12.69
CA MET A 22 -7.70 -9.85 -11.24
C MET A 22 -6.77 -11.00 -10.86
N GLU A 23 -6.76 -12.11 -11.61
CA GLU A 23 -5.82 -13.22 -11.39
C GLU A 23 -4.37 -12.82 -11.70
N THR A 24 -4.16 -11.99 -12.73
CA THR A 24 -2.84 -11.43 -13.05
C THR A 24 -2.36 -10.52 -11.91
N ILE A 25 -3.22 -9.61 -11.43
CA ILE A 25 -2.94 -8.77 -10.26
C ILE A 25 -2.58 -9.64 -9.05
N LYS A 26 -3.39 -10.66 -8.71
CA LYS A 26 -3.10 -11.57 -7.59
C LYS A 26 -1.74 -12.23 -7.72
N ARG A 27 -1.39 -12.74 -8.91
CA ARG A 27 -0.10 -13.38 -9.17
C ARG A 27 1.05 -12.40 -8.97
N ASP A 28 0.95 -11.22 -9.54
CA ASP A 28 2.00 -10.20 -9.50
C ASP A 28 2.19 -9.67 -8.07
N ILE A 29 1.10 -9.56 -7.28
CA ILE A 29 1.16 -9.29 -5.82
C ILE A 29 1.91 -10.40 -5.08
N THR A 30 1.54 -11.66 -5.31
CA THR A 30 2.18 -12.80 -4.66
C THR A 30 3.67 -12.83 -5.01
N LEU A 31 4.04 -12.54 -6.25
CA LEU A 31 5.44 -12.43 -6.66
C LEU A 31 6.15 -11.27 -5.94
N ALA A 32 5.56 -10.06 -5.91
CA ALA A 32 6.15 -8.90 -5.23
C ALA A 32 6.38 -9.18 -3.72
N LEU A 33 5.36 -9.73 -3.05
CA LEU A 33 5.47 -10.13 -1.64
C LEU A 33 6.54 -11.22 -1.45
N ASN A 34 6.56 -12.24 -2.31
CA ASN A 34 7.54 -13.32 -2.21
C ASN A 34 8.97 -12.81 -2.41
N CYS A 35 9.21 -11.94 -3.40
CA CYS A 35 10.53 -11.33 -3.62
C CYS A 35 10.98 -10.54 -2.40
N LEU A 36 10.10 -9.72 -1.83
CA LEU A 36 10.41 -8.94 -0.64
C LEU A 36 10.69 -9.83 0.59
N MET A 37 9.88 -10.87 0.77
CA MET A 37 10.08 -11.83 1.85
C MET A 37 11.38 -12.62 1.66
N MET A 38 11.73 -12.97 0.43
CA MET A 38 13.02 -13.58 0.12
C MET A 38 14.17 -12.65 0.52
N ILE A 39 14.07 -11.34 0.27
CA ILE A 39 15.09 -10.37 0.71
C ILE A 39 15.20 -10.32 2.25
N LEU A 40 14.07 -10.34 2.96
CA LEU A 40 14.03 -10.34 4.43
C LEU A 40 14.56 -11.64 5.05
N MET A 41 14.38 -12.77 4.36
CA MET A 41 14.79 -14.09 4.83
C MET A 41 16.22 -14.45 4.44
N HIS A 42 16.70 -14.03 3.25
CA HIS A 42 18.04 -14.36 2.76
C HIS A 42 19.16 -13.70 3.58
N ARG A 43 18.85 -12.64 4.34
CA ARG A 43 19.80 -12.01 5.27
C ARG A 43 20.16 -12.87 6.50
N ASN A 44 19.56 -14.05 6.70
CA ASN A 44 19.86 -14.92 7.83
C ASN A 44 20.01 -16.40 7.44
N HIS A 45 21.18 -16.77 6.96
CA HIS A 45 21.58 -18.19 6.89
C HIS A 45 22.05 -18.75 8.26
N SER A 46 21.85 -18.03 9.38
CA SER A 46 22.52 -18.32 10.66
C SER A 46 21.65 -18.42 11.92
N THR A 47 20.32 -18.35 11.88
CA THR A 47 19.53 -18.43 13.13
C THR A 47 18.35 -19.40 13.05
N GLY A 48 18.57 -20.63 13.54
CA GLY A 48 17.55 -21.65 13.76
C GLY A 48 16.64 -21.33 14.95
N ARG A 49 15.77 -20.31 14.84
CA ARG A 49 14.73 -20.02 15.85
C ARG A 49 13.32 -20.12 15.25
N THR A 50 12.48 -20.87 15.95
CA THR A 50 11.12 -21.28 15.59
C THR A 50 10.06 -20.18 15.65
N SER A 51 10.36 -18.99 16.20
CA SER A 51 9.43 -17.86 16.30
C SER A 51 9.05 -17.24 14.94
N GLY A 52 9.92 -17.31 13.93
CA GLY A 52 9.64 -16.79 12.58
C GLY A 52 8.46 -17.46 11.88
N ARG A 53 8.08 -18.69 12.28
CA ARG A 53 6.98 -19.45 11.67
C ARG A 53 5.61 -18.82 11.92
N VAL A 54 5.42 -18.14 13.06
CA VAL A 54 4.12 -17.57 13.47
C VAL A 54 3.79 -16.31 12.67
N GLN A 55 4.74 -15.38 12.47
CA GLN A 55 4.48 -14.19 11.66
C GLN A 55 4.40 -14.47 10.16
N THR A 56 5.16 -15.45 9.65
CA THR A 56 4.96 -15.90 8.26
C THR A 56 3.55 -16.46 8.03
N SER A 57 2.84 -16.91 9.07
CA SER A 57 1.44 -17.34 8.96
C SER A 57 0.44 -16.19 8.78
N CYS A 58 0.83 -14.94 9.10
CA CYS A 58 0.03 -13.77 8.70
C CYS A 58 0.13 -13.51 7.19
N LEU A 59 1.18 -14.04 6.52
CA LEU A 59 1.42 -13.93 5.08
C LEU A 59 0.96 -15.17 4.29
N HIS A 60 1.10 -16.36 4.88
CA HIS A 60 0.79 -17.65 4.28
C HIS A 60 -0.55 -18.19 4.80
N GLY A 61 -1.39 -18.70 3.90
CA GLY A 61 -2.67 -19.35 4.25
C GLY A 61 -3.92 -18.48 4.11
N GLY A 62 -3.89 -17.43 3.28
CA GLY A 62 -5.09 -16.69 2.87
C GLY A 62 -5.62 -15.68 3.90
N LYS A 63 -4.82 -15.30 4.90
CA LYS A 63 -5.21 -14.39 5.99
C LYS A 63 -4.89 -12.91 5.74
N LEU A 64 -4.40 -12.55 4.56
CA LEU A 64 -4.17 -11.15 4.18
C LEU A 64 -5.49 -10.45 3.86
N TRP A 65 -5.66 -9.23 4.37
CA TRP A 65 -6.75 -8.37 3.97
C TRP A 65 -6.35 -7.57 2.74
N ARG A 66 -7.32 -7.37 1.85
CA ARG A 66 -7.11 -6.77 0.54
C ARG A 66 -8.21 -5.76 0.29
N CYS A 67 -7.82 -4.54 -0.04
CA CYS A 67 -8.74 -3.46 -0.37
C CYS A 67 -8.39 -2.91 -1.76
N ILE A 68 -9.41 -2.59 -2.55
CA ILE A 68 -9.25 -1.92 -3.84
C ILE A 68 -9.93 -0.57 -3.75
N ILE A 69 -9.19 0.48 -4.09
CA ILE A 69 -9.73 1.83 -4.20
C ILE A 69 -9.51 2.33 -5.63
N ILE A 70 -10.60 2.75 -6.26
CA ILE A 70 -10.57 3.45 -7.55
C ILE A 70 -10.73 4.94 -7.25
N ARG A 71 -9.80 5.76 -7.72
CA ARG A 71 -9.82 7.21 -7.52
C ARG A 71 -9.86 7.93 -8.85
N HIS A 72 -10.70 8.96 -8.91
CA HIS A 72 -10.66 10.03 -9.89
C HIS A 72 -10.19 11.28 -9.17
N TYR A 73 -9.19 11.95 -9.72
CA TYR A 73 -8.58 13.14 -9.11
C TYR A 73 -8.95 14.41 -9.86
N GLN A 74 -9.38 15.42 -9.10
CA GLN A 74 -9.53 16.78 -9.59
C GLN A 74 -8.17 17.47 -9.72
N ILE A 75 -8.13 18.55 -10.51
CA ILE A 75 -6.92 19.38 -10.66
C ILE A 75 -6.49 19.90 -9.28
N SER A 76 -5.19 19.79 -9.00
CA SER A 76 -4.62 20.20 -7.72
C SER A 76 -4.21 21.67 -7.75
N GLU A 77 -4.34 22.36 -6.61
CA GLU A 77 -3.79 23.69 -6.36
C GLU A 77 -2.91 23.67 -5.10
N PRO A 78 -1.66 23.14 -5.18
CA PRO A 78 -0.82 22.95 -4.01
C PRO A 78 -0.54 24.23 -3.20
N ALA A 79 -0.47 25.39 -3.89
CA ALA A 79 -0.29 26.68 -3.24
C ALA A 79 -1.46 27.07 -2.30
N LYS A 80 -2.65 26.48 -2.51
CA LYS A 80 -3.83 26.64 -1.66
C LYS A 80 -4.07 25.42 -0.76
N GLY A 81 -3.12 24.47 -0.71
CA GLY A 81 -3.28 23.23 0.04
C GLY A 81 -4.24 22.21 -0.59
N ILE A 82 -4.65 22.40 -1.85
CA ILE A 82 -5.58 21.50 -2.54
C ILE A 82 -4.75 20.46 -3.31
N PHE A 83 -4.91 19.19 -2.93
CA PHE A 83 -4.23 18.06 -3.55
C PHE A 83 -5.24 17.03 -4.04
N GLY A 84 -4.89 16.27 -5.07
CA GLY A 84 -5.66 15.08 -5.44
C GLY A 84 -5.68 14.05 -4.31
N ALA A 85 -4.54 13.92 -3.61
CA ALA A 85 -4.43 13.28 -2.31
C ALA A 85 -3.32 13.98 -1.52
N GLY A 86 -3.60 14.34 -0.27
CA GLY A 86 -2.62 14.97 0.63
C GLY A 86 -1.42 14.05 0.91
N ALA A 87 -0.39 14.60 1.54
CA ALA A 87 0.79 13.84 1.94
C ALA A 87 0.44 12.77 3.00
N HIS A 88 0.74 11.51 2.72
CA HIS A 88 0.48 10.39 3.64
C HIS A 88 1.42 9.21 3.38
N THR A 89 1.42 8.26 4.31
CA THR A 89 1.98 6.92 4.15
C THR A 89 0.83 5.90 4.12
N ASP A 90 1.06 4.77 3.45
CA ASP A 90 0.09 3.67 3.45
C ASP A 90 0.22 2.87 4.73
N PHE A 91 -0.91 2.50 5.34
CA PHE A 91 -0.88 1.87 6.66
C PHE A 91 -0.45 0.40 6.61
N GLY A 92 -0.71 -0.29 5.49
CA GLY A 92 -0.52 -1.72 5.31
C GLY A 92 0.92 -2.16 5.07
N LEU A 93 1.09 -3.26 4.32
CA LEU A 93 2.41 -3.79 3.96
C LEU A 93 2.90 -3.22 2.65
N ILE A 94 2.11 -3.40 1.59
CA ILE A 94 2.44 -3.06 0.22
C ILE A 94 1.18 -2.58 -0.47
N THR A 95 1.31 -1.58 -1.33
CA THR A 95 0.26 -1.14 -2.26
C THR A 95 0.75 -1.33 -3.68
N LEU A 96 -0.08 -1.92 -4.54
CA LEU A 96 0.11 -1.88 -5.98
C LEU A 96 -0.79 -0.81 -6.58
N LEU A 97 -0.19 0.13 -7.30
CA LEU A 97 -0.89 1.23 -7.93
C LEU A 97 -0.81 1.10 -9.44
N ALA A 98 -1.98 0.92 -10.08
CA ALA A 98 -2.15 1.10 -11.52
C ALA A 98 -2.62 2.52 -11.81
N THR A 99 -2.08 3.10 -12.88
CA THR A 99 -2.35 4.48 -13.29
C THR A 99 -2.69 4.52 -14.78
N ASP A 100 -3.42 5.54 -15.20
CA ASP A 100 -3.85 5.84 -16.57
C ASP A 100 -2.78 6.55 -17.42
N ASP A 101 -1.50 6.33 -17.12
CA ASP A 101 -0.35 6.99 -17.73
C ASP A 101 -0.29 8.53 -17.54
N VAL A 102 -1.14 9.13 -16.70
CA VAL A 102 -1.08 10.55 -16.34
C VAL A 102 -0.18 10.76 -15.11
N VAL A 103 0.81 11.64 -15.25
CA VAL A 103 1.73 11.99 -14.14
C VAL A 103 0.96 12.67 -13.02
N GLY A 104 1.33 12.36 -11.77
CA GLY A 104 0.75 13.08 -10.64
C GLY A 104 1.11 12.53 -9.27
N LEU A 105 1.54 11.27 -9.18
CA LEU A 105 2.12 10.74 -7.94
C LEU A 105 3.46 11.44 -7.68
N GLN A 106 3.61 11.97 -6.47
CA GLN A 106 4.88 12.44 -5.93
C GLN A 106 5.26 11.64 -4.69
N ILE A 107 6.55 11.34 -4.55
CA ILE A 107 7.12 10.67 -3.39
C ILE A 107 8.17 11.55 -2.70
N CYS A 108 8.36 11.32 -1.41
CA CYS A 108 9.48 11.86 -0.65
C CYS A 108 10.36 10.70 -0.20
N LYS A 109 11.57 10.61 -0.76
CA LYS A 109 12.50 9.50 -0.48
C LYS A 109 12.95 9.46 0.97
N ASP A 110 13.07 10.63 1.59
CA ASP A 110 13.34 10.76 3.01
C ASP A 110 12.22 11.54 3.70
N LYS A 111 11.24 10.79 4.23
CA LYS A 111 10.05 11.36 4.88
C LYS A 111 10.37 12.24 6.10
N ASP A 112 11.55 12.06 6.70
CA ASP A 112 11.99 12.77 7.92
C ASP A 112 12.86 14.00 7.58
N ALA A 113 13.18 14.23 6.31
CA ALA A 113 13.98 15.38 5.88
C ALA A 113 13.22 16.71 6.08
N ASN A 114 13.96 17.76 6.44
CA ASN A 114 13.45 19.11 6.54
C ASN A 114 14.37 20.10 5.78
N PRO A 115 13.93 20.66 4.63
CA PRO A 115 12.62 20.47 4.00
C PRO A 115 12.47 19.11 3.31
N GLN A 116 11.24 18.60 3.25
CA GLN A 116 10.91 17.42 2.45
C GLN A 116 11.09 17.71 0.96
N ILE A 117 11.77 16.82 0.25
CA ILE A 117 11.98 16.90 -1.20
C ILE A 117 10.99 15.97 -1.91
N TRP A 118 10.22 16.51 -2.84
CA TRP A 118 9.17 15.81 -3.57
C TRP A 118 9.58 15.54 -5.02
N GLU A 119 9.49 14.29 -5.44
CA GLU A 119 9.83 13.85 -6.79
C GLU A 119 8.63 13.19 -7.46
N TYR A 120 8.38 13.51 -8.74
CA TYR A 120 7.35 12.83 -9.52
C TYR A 120 7.78 11.40 -9.86
N VAL A 121 6.83 10.48 -9.76
CA VAL A 121 7.00 9.11 -10.27
C VAL A 121 6.49 9.08 -11.71
N PRO A 122 7.34 8.80 -12.71
CA PRO A 122 6.89 8.68 -14.09
C PRO A 122 6.00 7.45 -14.25
N PRO A 123 4.87 7.55 -14.97
CA PRO A 123 4.07 6.38 -15.28
C PRO A 123 4.83 5.43 -16.21
N LEU A 124 4.69 4.13 -15.97
CA LEU A 124 5.24 3.09 -16.83
C LEU A 124 4.10 2.18 -17.30
N LYS A 125 3.80 2.27 -18.59
CA LYS A 125 2.71 1.51 -19.20
C LYS A 125 2.87 0.01 -18.98
N GLY A 126 1.80 -0.63 -18.49
CA GLY A 126 1.77 -2.06 -18.22
C GLY A 126 2.52 -2.50 -16.96
N ALA A 127 2.98 -1.55 -16.13
CA ALA A 127 3.59 -1.83 -14.84
C ALA A 127 2.74 -1.31 -13.69
N PHE A 128 2.92 -1.90 -12.51
CA PHE A 128 2.41 -1.36 -11.25
C PHE A 128 3.51 -0.57 -10.56
N ILE A 129 3.13 0.56 -9.97
CA ILE A 129 3.97 1.22 -8.96
C ILE A 129 3.78 0.47 -7.64
N VAL A 130 4.88 0.08 -7.00
CA VAL A 130 4.87 -0.62 -5.71
C VAL A 130 5.20 0.37 -4.61
N ASN A 131 4.27 0.57 -3.69
CA ASN A 131 4.48 1.40 -2.50
C ASN A 131 4.66 0.53 -1.26
N LEU A 132 5.54 0.95 -0.34
CA LEU A 132 5.78 0.26 0.93
C LEU A 132 5.04 0.99 2.05
N GLY A 133 4.38 0.22 2.92
CA GLY A 133 3.56 0.76 4.00
C GLY A 133 4.15 0.58 5.41
N ASP A 134 3.46 1.17 6.38
CA ASP A 134 3.90 1.30 7.76
C ASP A 134 4.06 -0.04 8.47
N MET A 135 3.20 -1.03 8.19
CA MET A 135 3.34 -2.37 8.80
C MET A 135 4.59 -3.09 8.33
N LEU A 136 5.00 -2.88 7.08
CA LEU A 136 6.23 -3.48 6.56
C LEU A 136 7.47 -2.80 7.17
N GLU A 137 7.43 -1.49 7.37
CA GLU A 137 8.49 -0.76 8.09
C GLU A 137 8.67 -1.29 9.51
N ARG A 138 7.56 -1.53 10.22
CA ARG A 138 7.55 -2.14 11.56
C ARG A 138 8.12 -3.55 11.56
N TRP A 139 7.69 -4.40 10.64
CA TRP A 139 8.19 -5.78 10.52
C TRP A 139 9.68 -5.84 10.20
N SER A 140 10.14 -4.97 9.31
CA SER A 140 11.52 -4.97 8.81
C SER A 140 12.49 -4.17 9.67
N ASN A 141 12.03 -3.64 10.81
CA ASN A 141 12.80 -2.79 11.71
C ASN A 141 13.46 -1.60 10.97
N CYS A 142 12.67 -0.89 10.15
CA CYS A 142 13.11 0.21 9.28
C CYS A 142 14.08 -0.17 8.14
N THR A 143 14.35 -1.46 7.89
CA THR A 143 15.11 -1.87 6.70
C THR A 143 14.40 -1.45 5.42
N PHE A 144 13.09 -1.61 5.39
CA PHE A 144 12.23 -0.96 4.42
C PHE A 144 11.52 0.20 5.09
N ARG A 145 11.54 1.36 4.45
CA ARG A 145 10.83 2.55 4.95
C ARG A 145 9.54 2.74 4.16
N SER A 146 8.46 2.97 4.90
CA SER A 146 7.18 3.41 4.38
C SER A 146 7.36 4.72 3.62
N THR A 147 6.82 4.78 2.42
CA THR A 147 7.11 5.89 1.50
C THR A 147 6.06 6.97 1.66
N LEU A 148 6.51 8.16 2.09
CA LEU A 148 5.67 9.35 2.14
C LEU A 148 5.36 9.79 0.70
N HIS A 149 4.09 9.93 0.37
CA HIS A 149 3.65 10.23 -0.98
C HIS A 149 2.40 11.12 -0.98
N ARG A 150 2.17 11.80 -2.12
CA ARG A 150 1.00 12.65 -2.37
C ARG A 150 0.61 12.62 -3.84
N VAL A 151 -0.56 13.12 -4.18
CA VAL A 151 -1.00 13.24 -5.59
C VAL A 151 -1.24 14.70 -5.94
N VAL A 152 -0.52 15.18 -6.96
CA VAL A 152 -0.63 16.50 -7.57
C VAL A 152 -1.00 16.34 -9.04
N CYS A 153 -2.25 16.63 -9.40
CA CYS A 153 -2.73 16.54 -10.76
C CYS A 153 -2.60 17.90 -11.47
N THR A 154 -1.91 17.92 -12.61
CA THR A 154 -1.65 19.15 -13.38
C THR A 154 -2.44 19.16 -14.68
N GLY A 155 -3.58 19.84 -14.68
CA GLY A 155 -4.34 20.18 -15.89
C GLY A 155 -5.03 19.03 -16.65
N GLN A 156 -4.83 17.78 -16.25
CA GLN A 156 -5.51 16.60 -16.82
C GLN A 156 -6.20 15.81 -15.71
N GLU A 157 -7.36 15.24 -16.04
CA GLU A 157 -7.98 14.22 -15.19
C GLU A 157 -7.04 13.04 -15.03
N ARG A 158 -7.01 12.47 -13.84
CA ARG A 158 -6.19 11.31 -13.52
C ARG A 158 -7.04 10.27 -12.83
N TYR A 159 -6.81 9.01 -13.19
CA TYR A 159 -7.44 7.84 -12.61
C TYR A 159 -6.38 6.89 -12.07
N SER A 160 -6.67 6.26 -10.93
CA SER A 160 -5.82 5.19 -10.44
C SER A 160 -6.60 4.11 -9.71
N ILE A 161 -6.05 2.91 -9.73
CA ILE A 161 -6.53 1.77 -8.96
C ILE A 161 -5.44 1.38 -7.99
N ALA A 162 -5.68 1.58 -6.70
CA ALA A 162 -4.78 1.18 -5.63
C ALA A 162 -5.29 -0.14 -5.03
N TYR A 163 -4.40 -1.13 -4.97
CA TYR A 163 -4.64 -2.42 -4.34
C TYR A 163 -3.77 -2.51 -3.08
N PHE A 164 -4.40 -2.48 -1.91
CA PHE A 164 -3.73 -2.52 -0.61
C PHE A 164 -3.62 -3.96 -0.12
N VAL A 165 -2.43 -4.34 0.34
CA VAL A 165 -2.17 -5.61 1.03
C VAL A 165 -1.87 -5.32 2.48
N GLU A 166 -2.70 -5.87 3.36
CA GLU A 166 -2.65 -5.64 4.80
C GLU A 166 -2.52 -6.96 5.55
N PRO A 167 -1.86 -6.97 6.73
CA PRO A 167 -1.97 -8.10 7.64
C PRO A 167 -3.42 -8.33 8.06
N ASN A 168 -3.72 -9.51 8.60
CA ASN A 168 -5.02 -9.71 9.22
C ASN A 168 -5.27 -8.71 10.36
N HIS A 169 -6.51 -8.24 10.52
CA HIS A 169 -6.90 -7.41 11.66
C HIS A 169 -6.46 -8.00 13.00
N ASP A 170 -6.50 -9.32 13.16
CA ASP A 170 -6.07 -10.02 14.37
C ASP A 170 -4.56 -10.31 14.46
N CYS A 171 -3.79 -10.00 13.41
CA CYS A 171 -2.35 -10.21 13.40
C CYS A 171 -1.66 -9.22 14.35
N ILE A 172 -0.74 -9.72 15.18
CA ILE A 172 0.20 -8.91 15.94
C ILE A 172 1.40 -8.61 15.05
N VAL A 173 1.60 -7.32 14.75
CA VAL A 173 2.72 -6.79 13.99
C VAL A 173 3.83 -6.42 14.96
N GLU A 174 4.95 -7.13 14.90
CA GLU A 174 6.15 -6.91 15.68
C GLU A 174 7.39 -7.17 14.81
N CYS A 175 8.55 -6.64 15.19
CA CYS A 175 9.77 -6.81 14.42
C CYS A 175 10.08 -8.30 14.14
N LEU A 176 10.33 -8.62 12.87
CA LEU A 176 10.68 -9.97 12.46
C LEU A 176 11.99 -10.41 13.16
N PRO A 177 12.10 -11.66 13.63
CA PRO A 177 13.34 -12.16 14.23
C PRO A 177 14.58 -11.98 13.36
N THR A 178 14.42 -11.97 12.04
CA THR A 178 15.52 -11.77 11.08
C THR A 178 15.96 -10.31 10.92
N CYS A 179 15.19 -9.36 11.46
CA CYS A 179 15.42 -7.91 11.36
C CYS A 179 15.87 -7.27 12.69
N GLN A 180 16.13 -8.09 13.71
CA GLN A 180 16.59 -7.65 15.02
C GLN A 180 17.78 -8.46 15.53
N SER A 181 18.56 -7.85 16.42
CA SER A 181 19.66 -8.48 17.15
C SER A 181 19.91 -7.72 18.45
N GLU A 182 20.84 -8.17 19.29
CA GLU A 182 21.25 -7.42 20.49
C GLU A 182 21.77 -6.01 20.15
N LYS A 183 22.41 -5.82 19.00
CA LYS A 183 22.93 -4.52 18.54
C LYS A 183 21.90 -3.71 17.74
N ASN A 184 20.79 -4.33 17.33
CA ASN A 184 19.69 -3.69 16.61
C ASN A 184 18.36 -4.19 17.19
N PRO A 185 18.00 -3.74 18.40
CA PRO A 185 16.74 -4.15 19.03
C PRO A 185 15.54 -3.65 18.22
N PRO A 186 14.35 -4.22 18.43
CA PRO A 186 13.12 -3.73 17.81
C PRO A 186 12.86 -2.26 18.15
N ILE A 187 12.70 -1.44 17.11
CA ILE A 187 12.45 0.01 17.21
C ILE A 187 11.02 0.30 17.67
N PHE A 188 10.07 -0.54 17.24
CA PHE A 188 8.66 -0.36 17.52
C PHE A 188 8.13 -1.44 18.47
N PRO A 189 7.23 -1.09 19.41
CA PRO A 189 6.53 -2.08 20.20
C PRO A 189 5.56 -2.90 19.31
N PRO A 190 5.28 -4.17 19.67
CA PRO A 190 4.24 -4.97 19.06
C PRO A 190 2.88 -4.25 19.05
N ILE A 191 2.12 -4.39 17.96
CA ILE A 191 0.80 -3.79 17.83
C ILE A 191 -0.16 -4.69 17.05
N LYS A 192 -1.42 -4.79 17.48
CA LYS A 192 -2.46 -5.47 16.72
C LYS A 192 -2.79 -4.66 15.46
N CYS A 193 -2.91 -5.32 14.30
CA CYS A 193 -3.15 -4.63 13.03
C CYS A 193 -4.40 -3.76 13.06
N GLN A 194 -5.49 -4.28 13.62
CA GLN A 194 -6.74 -3.53 13.80
C GLN A 194 -6.54 -2.25 14.60
N ASP A 195 -5.81 -2.30 15.72
CA ASP A 195 -5.60 -1.15 16.60
C ASP A 195 -4.77 -0.08 15.89
N TYR A 196 -3.78 -0.48 15.11
CA TYR A 196 -3.00 0.46 14.31
C TYR A 196 -3.87 1.15 13.25
N LEU A 197 -4.62 0.37 12.46
CA LEU A 197 -5.51 0.92 11.44
C LEU A 197 -6.51 1.89 12.05
N GLN A 198 -7.14 1.52 13.17
CA GLN A 198 -8.11 2.38 13.87
C GLN A 198 -7.47 3.71 14.31
N ARG A 199 -6.26 3.68 14.88
CA ARG A 199 -5.53 4.90 15.24
C ARG A 199 -5.25 5.77 14.02
N ARG A 200 -4.78 5.18 12.92
CA ARG A 200 -4.48 5.93 11.69
C ARG A 200 -5.73 6.54 11.06
N TYR A 201 -6.86 5.82 11.07
CA TYR A 201 -8.15 6.38 10.64
C TYR A 201 -8.58 7.55 11.52
N GLN A 202 -8.43 7.43 12.84
CA GLN A 202 -8.73 8.52 13.77
C GLN A 202 -7.83 9.73 13.51
N ASP A 203 -6.51 9.55 13.36
CA ASP A 203 -5.58 10.64 13.06
C ASP A 203 -5.94 11.36 11.75
N THR A 204 -6.29 10.59 10.71
CA THR A 204 -6.61 11.12 9.37
C THR A 204 -7.96 11.84 9.35
N HIS A 205 -8.90 11.44 10.23
CA HIS A 205 -10.23 12.04 10.32
C HIS A 205 -10.42 12.98 11.52
N ALA A 206 -9.41 13.14 12.39
CA ALA A 206 -9.44 14.06 13.52
C ALA A 206 -9.70 15.50 13.07
N ASP A 207 -9.19 15.88 11.90
CA ASP A 207 -9.43 17.19 11.29
C ASP A 207 -10.91 17.41 10.92
N LEU A 208 -11.70 16.37 10.66
CA LEU A 208 -13.14 16.52 10.35
C LEU A 208 -13.98 16.90 11.57
N ASN A 209 -13.58 16.47 12.78
CA ASN A 209 -14.26 16.84 14.02
C ASN A 209 -14.00 18.30 14.41
N SER A 210 -12.87 18.88 14.01
CA SER A 210 -12.57 20.30 14.24
C SER A 210 -13.48 21.24 13.44
N TYR A 211 -14.04 20.77 12.31
CA TYR A 211 -15.01 21.52 11.50
C TYR A 211 -16.44 21.49 12.06
N GLN A 212 -16.78 20.52 12.92
CA GLN A 212 -18.13 20.43 13.51
C GLN A 212 -18.31 21.33 14.74
N VAL A 213 -17.24 21.82 15.34
CA VAL A 213 -17.27 22.68 16.54
C VAL A 213 -17.31 24.18 16.18
N SER A 214 -17.24 24.53 14.90
CA SER A 214 -17.21 25.92 14.40
C SER A 214 -18.46 26.34 13.60
N LYS A 215 -19.62 25.73 13.88
CA LYS A 215 -20.93 26.22 13.41
C LYS A 215 -21.79 26.72 14.55
#